data_AF-A0A8H5EPF2-F1
#
_entry.id   AF-A0A8H5EPF2-F1
#
_cell.length_a   1.000
_cell.length_b   1.000
_cell.length_c   1.000
_cell.angle_alpha   90.00
_cell.angle_beta   90.00
_cell.angle_gamma   90.00
#
_symmetry.space_group_name_H-M   'P 1'
#
loop_
_entity.id
_entity.type
_entity.pdbx_description
1 polymer ?
#
loop_
_entity_poly.entity_id
_entity_poly.type
_entity_poly.pdbx_seq_one_letter_code
_entity_poly.pdbx_strand_id
1 'polypeptide(L)'
;MDPNLQLYKSVLHLGVADRRQRLQHLPRSELSRLHIIVTREKQAQRLEELIAGRDLVQLALTDPSEVIECTPLKYALLGRTTYSYDEDKMVSRITNNVARSSQILVDTIARFDQVTKPFRLDALKLVYCDIYYVDGGNATLQEIFEERLQEEELQTSAEQARELVRYNALKRARRNAKWMIPAIERLSEEEQAQPTHEYMETLQRIWKQVSPAPPPWIQKILDTRQQWGFIYYLSREANQKYGSDWESVWAHIKDSMAPPAKRNMGDATWWSIHCQGEDNRRKVLEPLLTEDWPKFYPNDSSAEDEDFRRHFKQYREENANRLSPGISCNTFITIPIELLPDLSEDNEFGENHTLDPYWVWAHDADWDPLGEVSTSGGEKYQGRVRVAIWSLSAWFYAARWEGISLRDMWLKAQEHPDK
;
A
#
# COMPACT_ATOMS: atom_id res chain seq x y z
N MET A 1 6.98 -31.46 37.78
CA MET A 1 7.24 -30.01 37.80
C MET A 1 8.69 -29.77 37.39
N ASP A 2 8.93 -28.78 36.53
CA ASP A 2 10.26 -28.42 36.04
C ASP A 2 11.00 -27.55 37.09
N PRO A 3 12.04 -28.06 37.78
CA PRO A 3 12.72 -27.34 38.85
C PRO A 3 13.48 -26.11 38.34
N ASN A 4 13.99 -26.15 37.11
CA ASN A 4 14.70 -25.02 36.51
C ASN A 4 13.73 -23.87 36.22
N LEU A 5 12.50 -24.19 35.79
CA LEU A 5 11.44 -23.21 35.60
C LEU A 5 11.01 -22.55 36.91
N GLN A 6 10.86 -23.33 37.99
CA GLN A 6 10.54 -22.79 39.31
C GLN A 6 11.64 -21.84 39.81
N LEU A 7 12.90 -22.26 39.68
CA LEU A 7 14.05 -21.41 40.01
C LEU A 7 14.04 -20.12 39.17
N TYR A 8 13.87 -20.24 37.85
CA TYR A 8 13.84 -19.09 36.95
C TYR A 8 12.74 -18.09 37.32
N LYS A 9 11.52 -18.56 37.59
CA LYS A 9 10.40 -17.70 38.04
C LYS A 9 10.71 -17.02 39.38
N SER A 10 11.30 -17.74 40.33
CA SER A 10 11.63 -17.21 41.65
C SER A 10 12.64 -16.06 41.63
N VAL A 11 13.44 -15.92 40.58
CA VAL A 11 14.49 -14.88 40.51
C VAL A 11 14.10 -13.69 39.64
N LEU A 12 12.94 -13.70 38.98
CA LEU A 12 12.52 -12.64 38.05
C LEU A 12 12.43 -11.24 38.68
N HIS A 13 12.14 -11.17 39.99
CA HIS A 13 12.04 -9.93 40.75
C HIS A 13 13.42 -9.33 41.12
N LEU A 14 14.51 -10.07 40.94
CA LEU A 14 15.86 -9.64 41.31
C LEU A 14 16.50 -8.73 40.24
N GLY A 15 17.55 -8.01 40.63
CA GLY A 15 18.39 -7.25 39.71
C GLY A 15 19.07 -8.13 38.65
N VAL A 16 19.52 -7.55 37.54
CA VAL A 16 20.13 -8.30 36.42
C VAL A 16 21.39 -9.06 36.86
N ALA A 17 22.22 -8.46 37.73
CA ALA A 17 23.43 -9.08 38.26
C ALA A 17 23.12 -10.32 39.13
N ASP A 18 22.18 -10.19 40.07
CA ASP A 18 21.77 -11.28 40.97
C ASP A 18 21.08 -12.42 40.22
N ARG A 19 20.26 -12.10 39.21
CA ARG A 19 19.67 -13.10 38.30
C ARG A 19 20.75 -13.89 37.59
N ARG A 20 21.75 -13.20 37.02
CA ARG A 20 22.85 -13.85 36.31
C ARG A 20 23.65 -14.77 37.23
N GLN A 21 23.94 -14.33 38.46
CA GLN A 21 24.63 -15.14 39.45
C GLN A 21 23.82 -16.38 39.84
N ARG A 22 22.53 -16.24 40.13
CA ARG A 22 21.69 -17.39 40.54
C ARG A 22 21.43 -18.38 39.42
N LEU A 23 21.46 -17.93 38.17
CA LEU A 23 21.20 -18.77 36.99
C LEU A 23 22.48 -19.25 36.28
N GLN A 24 23.67 -18.94 36.82
CA GLN A 24 24.96 -19.22 36.17
C GLN A 24 25.24 -20.71 35.91
N HIS A 25 24.59 -21.60 36.65
CA HIS A 25 24.74 -23.04 36.54
C HIS A 25 23.90 -23.64 35.40
N LEU A 26 22.94 -22.88 34.84
CA LEU A 26 22.13 -23.33 33.72
C LEU A 26 22.81 -22.99 32.39
N PRO A 27 22.80 -23.92 31.41
CA PRO A 27 23.33 -23.62 30.09
C PRO A 27 22.47 -22.57 29.39
N ARG A 28 23.07 -21.82 28.45
CA ARG A 28 22.37 -20.76 27.70
C ARG A 28 21.12 -21.27 26.97
N SER A 29 21.16 -22.48 26.42
CA SER A 29 20.00 -23.10 25.74
C SER A 29 18.82 -23.29 26.69
N GLU A 30 19.09 -23.72 27.91
CA GLU A 30 18.08 -23.88 28.95
C GLU A 30 17.53 -22.54 29.41
N LEU A 31 18.39 -21.54 29.62
CA LEU A 31 17.94 -20.18 29.95
C LEU A 31 17.04 -19.58 28.86
N SER A 32 17.37 -19.80 27.58
CA SER A 32 16.52 -19.40 26.46
C SER A 32 15.17 -20.12 26.48
N ARG A 33 15.17 -21.44 26.72
CA ARG A 33 13.94 -22.24 26.84
C ARG A 33 13.03 -21.71 27.96
N LEU A 34 13.59 -21.47 29.15
CA LEU A 34 12.85 -20.99 30.31
C LEU A 34 12.33 -19.56 30.10
N HIS A 35 13.12 -18.70 29.47
CA HIS A 35 12.71 -17.35 29.11
C HIS A 35 11.50 -17.36 28.17
N ILE A 36 11.50 -18.23 27.16
CA ILE A 36 10.39 -18.40 26.23
C ILE A 36 9.12 -18.84 27.00
N ILE A 37 9.23 -19.86 27.86
CA ILE A 37 8.09 -20.37 28.64
C ILE A 37 7.47 -19.27 29.49
N VAL A 38 8.27 -18.57 30.29
CA VAL A 38 7.78 -17.49 31.17
C VAL A 38 7.19 -16.34 30.36
N THR A 39 7.78 -15.99 29.22
CA THR A 39 7.26 -14.92 28.36
C THR A 39 5.91 -15.29 27.78
N ARG A 40 5.73 -16.54 27.33
CA ARG A 40 4.45 -17.07 26.85
C ARG A 40 3.37 -17.03 27.94
N GLU A 41 3.68 -17.54 29.13
CA GLU A 41 2.74 -17.51 30.26
C GLU A 41 2.32 -16.09 30.62
N LYS A 42 3.27 -15.14 30.66
CA LYS A 42 2.97 -13.73 30.96
C LYS A 42 2.08 -13.10 29.89
N GLN A 43 2.30 -13.42 28.62
CA GLN A 43 1.46 -12.91 27.53
C GLN A 43 0.06 -13.53 27.55
N ALA A 44 -0.05 -14.84 27.81
CA ALA A 44 -1.34 -15.51 27.96
C ALA A 44 -2.14 -14.93 29.13
N GLN A 45 -1.52 -14.77 30.30
CA GLN A 45 -2.17 -14.12 31.45
C GLN A 45 -2.64 -12.70 31.12
N ARG A 46 -1.79 -11.90 30.47
CA ARG A 46 -2.17 -10.55 30.04
C ARG A 46 -3.35 -10.57 29.08
N LEU A 47 -3.40 -11.53 28.16
CA LEU A 47 -4.52 -11.67 27.24
C LEU A 47 -5.81 -12.05 28.00
N GLU A 48 -5.75 -13.00 28.93
CA GLU A 48 -6.89 -13.38 29.77
C GLU A 48 -7.43 -12.19 30.58
N GLU A 49 -6.53 -11.40 31.19
CA GLU A 49 -6.88 -10.17 31.91
C GLU A 49 -7.51 -9.12 30.99
N LEU A 50 -7.03 -8.98 29.75
CA LEU A 50 -7.59 -8.06 28.76
C LEU A 50 -8.96 -8.52 28.26
N ILE A 51 -9.16 -9.81 28.01
CA ILE A 51 -10.45 -10.36 27.61
C ILE A 51 -11.45 -10.23 28.77
N ALA A 52 -11.03 -10.52 30.00
CA ALA A 52 -11.84 -10.42 31.21
C ALA A 52 -13.20 -11.15 31.11
N GLY A 53 -13.25 -12.26 30.38
CA GLY A 53 -14.48 -13.03 30.11
C GLY A 53 -15.46 -12.38 29.13
N ARG A 54 -15.09 -11.27 28.48
CA ARG A 54 -15.92 -10.61 27.45
C ARG A 54 -15.96 -11.44 26.18
N ASP A 55 -17.09 -11.41 25.48
CA ASP A 55 -17.23 -11.95 24.13
C ASP A 55 -16.56 -11.00 23.13
N LEU A 56 -15.41 -11.41 22.59
CA LEU A 56 -14.65 -10.61 21.62
C LEU A 56 -15.38 -10.39 20.31
N VAL A 57 -16.26 -11.30 19.90
CA VAL A 57 -17.06 -11.16 18.68
C VAL A 57 -18.07 -10.04 18.88
N GLN A 58 -18.82 -10.06 19.97
CA GLN A 58 -19.77 -8.99 20.29
C GLN A 58 -19.09 -7.64 20.53
N LEU A 59 -17.93 -7.65 21.18
CA LEU A 59 -17.13 -6.44 21.38
C LEU A 59 -16.77 -5.79 20.04
N ALA A 60 -16.22 -6.56 19.10
CA ALA A 60 -15.82 -6.06 17.79
C ALA A 60 -17.01 -5.60 16.93
N LEU A 61 -18.17 -6.27 17.02
CA LEU A 61 -19.38 -5.88 16.29
C LEU A 61 -20.03 -4.59 16.84
N THR A 62 -19.85 -4.32 18.14
CA THR A 62 -20.43 -3.13 18.80
C THR A 62 -19.52 -1.90 18.64
N ASP A 63 -18.23 -2.05 18.94
CA ASP A 63 -17.21 -1.02 18.74
C ASP A 63 -15.85 -1.69 18.46
N PRO A 64 -15.43 -1.77 17.18
CA PRO A 64 -14.19 -2.43 16.82
C PRO A 64 -12.94 -1.66 17.25
N SER A 65 -13.05 -0.39 17.67
CA SER A 65 -11.91 0.49 17.93
C SER A 65 -10.97 -0.08 19.00
N GLU A 66 -11.52 -0.56 20.13
CA GLU A 66 -10.75 -1.18 21.21
C GLU A 66 -9.95 -2.39 20.70
N VAL A 67 -10.59 -3.23 19.89
CA VAL A 67 -9.97 -4.46 19.36
C VAL A 67 -8.90 -4.10 18.32
N ILE A 68 -9.15 -3.12 17.45
CA ILE A 68 -8.21 -2.66 16.42
C ILE A 68 -6.92 -2.13 17.06
N GLU A 69 -7.05 -1.28 18.08
CA GLU A 69 -5.94 -0.62 18.77
C GLU A 69 -5.18 -1.57 19.69
N CYS A 70 -5.85 -2.58 20.27
CA CYS A 70 -5.24 -3.55 21.16
C CYS A 70 -4.78 -4.82 20.41
N THR A 71 -3.52 -4.87 20.00
CA THR A 71 -2.93 -6.01 19.25
C THR A 71 -3.23 -7.39 19.87
N PRO A 72 -3.11 -7.63 21.20
CA PRO A 72 -3.47 -8.92 21.77
C PRO A 72 -4.92 -9.33 21.53
N LEU A 73 -5.88 -8.40 21.67
CA LEU A 73 -7.31 -8.67 21.43
C LEU A 73 -7.57 -8.94 19.95
N LYS A 74 -6.98 -8.13 19.06
CA LYS A 74 -7.03 -8.35 17.60
C LYS A 74 -6.51 -9.73 17.22
N TYR A 75 -5.34 -10.12 17.77
CA TYR A 75 -4.72 -11.40 17.44
C TYR A 75 -5.56 -12.56 17.96
N ALA A 76 -6.09 -12.46 19.17
CA ALA A 76 -7.01 -13.46 19.71
C ALA A 76 -8.27 -13.63 18.84
N LEU A 77 -8.92 -12.53 18.43
CA LEU A 77 -10.10 -12.58 17.56
C LEU A 77 -9.81 -13.19 16.18
N LEU A 78 -8.61 -12.96 15.64
CA LEU A 78 -8.16 -13.56 14.38
C LEU A 78 -7.69 -15.02 14.52
N GLY A 79 -7.48 -15.51 15.74
CA GLY A 79 -6.93 -16.85 16.02
C GLY A 79 -5.40 -16.94 15.91
N ARG A 80 -4.71 -15.81 16.03
CA ARG A 80 -3.25 -15.69 16.01
C ARG A 80 -2.66 -15.83 17.42
N THR A 81 -1.38 -16.21 17.49
CA THR A 81 -0.63 -16.18 18.74
C THR A 81 -0.21 -14.74 19.09
N THR A 82 -0.25 -14.38 20.37
CA THR A 82 0.30 -13.09 20.85
C THR A 82 1.83 -13.08 20.91
N TYR A 83 2.46 -14.24 20.73
CA TYR A 83 3.91 -14.39 20.78
C TYR A 83 4.49 -14.43 19.36
N SER A 84 4.98 -13.28 18.88
CA SER A 84 5.42 -13.09 17.49
C SER A 84 6.47 -14.11 17.02
N TYR A 85 7.37 -14.54 17.90
CA TYR A 85 8.41 -15.51 17.55
C TYR A 85 7.85 -16.88 17.15
N ASP A 86 6.74 -17.31 17.76
CA ASP A 86 6.10 -18.59 17.40
C ASP A 86 5.37 -18.46 16.06
N GLU A 87 4.72 -17.33 15.83
CA GLU A 87 4.10 -17.02 14.55
C GLU A 87 5.14 -16.99 13.42
N ASP A 88 6.25 -16.27 13.61
CA ASP A 88 7.33 -16.17 12.63
C ASP A 88 7.93 -17.53 12.32
N LYS A 89 8.12 -18.39 13.34
CA LYS A 89 8.55 -19.78 13.15
C LYS A 89 7.57 -20.61 12.34
N MET A 90 6.28 -20.53 12.68
CA MET A 90 5.22 -21.22 11.97
C MET A 90 5.18 -20.78 10.50
N VAL A 91 5.20 -19.47 10.24
CA VAL A 91 5.24 -18.89 8.90
C VAL A 91 6.48 -19.33 8.13
N SER A 92 7.66 -19.28 8.75
CA SER A 92 8.91 -19.70 8.11
C SER A 92 8.89 -21.19 7.75
N ARG A 93 8.30 -22.04 8.60
CA ARG A 93 8.14 -23.46 8.31
C ARG A 93 7.15 -23.70 7.17
N ILE A 94 5.94 -23.15 7.26
CA ILE A 94 4.87 -23.35 6.26
C ILE A 94 5.29 -22.82 4.88
N THR A 95 6.04 -21.73 4.85
CA THR A 95 6.50 -21.11 3.59
C THR A 95 7.85 -21.66 3.10
N ASN A 96 8.42 -22.69 3.75
CA ASN A 96 9.77 -23.19 3.44
C ASN A 96 10.84 -22.07 3.40
N ASN A 97 10.78 -21.16 4.38
CA ASN A 97 11.63 -19.98 4.55
C ASN A 97 11.52 -18.90 3.47
N VAL A 98 10.51 -18.98 2.58
CA VAL A 98 10.25 -17.91 1.59
C VAL A 98 9.82 -16.62 2.30
N ALA A 99 9.03 -16.71 3.37
CA ALA A 99 8.74 -15.61 4.27
C ALA A 99 9.22 -15.92 5.69
N ARG A 100 9.93 -14.98 6.32
CA ARG A 100 10.46 -15.13 7.68
C ARG A 100 9.54 -14.57 8.77
N SER A 101 8.46 -13.90 8.37
CA SER A 101 7.47 -13.34 9.28
C SER A 101 6.11 -13.25 8.61
N SER A 102 5.05 -13.16 9.43
CA SER A 102 3.68 -12.96 8.95
C SER A 102 3.54 -11.67 8.14
N GLN A 103 4.24 -10.60 8.54
CA GLN A 103 4.24 -9.33 7.83
C GLN A 103 4.77 -9.48 6.39
N ILE A 104 5.91 -10.15 6.22
CA ILE A 104 6.49 -10.38 4.88
C ILE A 104 5.54 -11.22 4.02
N LEU A 105 4.95 -12.27 4.60
CA LEU A 105 4.00 -13.13 3.89
C LEU A 105 2.77 -12.34 3.41
N VAL A 106 2.13 -11.59 4.32
CA VAL A 106 0.93 -10.79 4.02
C VAL A 106 1.24 -9.70 3.01
N ASP A 107 2.31 -8.93 3.20
CA ASP A 107 2.66 -7.82 2.29
C ASP A 107 2.93 -8.32 0.87
N THR A 108 3.63 -9.45 0.74
CA THR A 108 3.97 -10.00 -0.56
C THR A 108 2.72 -10.53 -1.29
N ILE A 109 1.84 -11.26 -0.60
CA ILE A 109 0.58 -11.75 -1.21
C ILE A 109 -0.38 -10.58 -1.49
N ALA A 110 -0.42 -9.55 -0.64
CA ALA A 110 -1.21 -8.33 -0.89
C ALA A 110 -0.75 -7.59 -2.15
N ARG A 111 0.57 -7.60 -2.42
CA ARG A 111 1.22 -6.92 -3.53
C ARG A 111 1.65 -7.90 -4.61
N PHE A 112 0.84 -8.93 -4.87
CA PHE A 112 1.13 -9.95 -5.87
C PHE A 112 1.43 -9.36 -7.26
N ASP A 113 0.74 -8.27 -7.61
CA ASP A 113 1.03 -7.53 -8.82
C ASP A 113 2.46 -6.96 -8.84
N GLN A 114 3.06 -6.60 -7.70
CA GLN A 114 4.37 -5.94 -7.63
C GLN A 114 5.52 -6.91 -7.50
N VAL A 115 5.33 -7.99 -6.75
CA VAL A 115 6.36 -8.98 -6.47
C VAL A 115 5.70 -10.35 -6.40
N THR A 116 6.15 -11.26 -7.25
CA THR A 116 5.81 -12.67 -7.11
C THR A 116 6.86 -13.40 -6.29
N LYS A 117 6.42 -14.22 -5.34
CA LYS A 117 7.27 -15.16 -4.58
C LYS A 117 6.70 -16.57 -4.72
N PRO A 118 7.54 -17.62 -4.60
CA PRO A 118 7.15 -19.01 -4.83
C PRO A 118 6.35 -19.59 -3.64
N PHE A 119 5.28 -18.91 -3.23
CA PHE A 119 4.42 -19.38 -2.15
C PHE A 119 3.59 -20.57 -2.60
N ARG A 120 3.71 -21.66 -1.84
CA ARG A 120 2.93 -22.89 -2.05
C ARG A 120 1.51 -22.72 -1.48
N LEU A 121 0.65 -23.68 -1.77
CA LEU A 121 -0.76 -23.66 -1.41
C LEU A 121 -1.01 -23.35 0.08
N ASP A 122 -0.26 -23.99 0.98
CA ASP A 122 -0.41 -23.79 2.43
C ASP A 122 -0.11 -22.36 2.88
N ALA A 123 0.82 -21.66 2.21
CA ALA A 123 1.11 -20.27 2.52
C ALA A 123 -0.08 -19.34 2.20
N LEU A 124 -0.79 -19.63 1.09
CA LEU A 124 -2.00 -18.89 0.70
C LEU A 124 -3.17 -19.23 1.63
N LYS A 125 -3.35 -20.50 1.98
CA LYS A 125 -4.35 -20.94 2.97
C LYS A 125 -4.12 -20.29 4.33
N LEU A 126 -2.86 -20.21 4.78
CA LEU A 126 -2.51 -19.53 6.04
C LEU A 126 -2.90 -18.05 6.04
N VAL A 127 -2.62 -17.33 4.94
CA VAL A 127 -3.06 -15.92 4.79
C VAL A 127 -4.57 -15.81 4.77
N TYR A 128 -5.25 -16.71 4.06
CA TYR A 128 -6.70 -16.72 3.99
C TYR A 128 -7.34 -16.89 5.38
N CYS A 129 -6.71 -17.71 6.22
CA CYS A 129 -7.10 -17.97 7.61
C CYS A 129 -6.56 -16.93 8.60
N ASP A 130 -6.28 -15.70 8.18
CA ASP A 130 -5.85 -14.61 9.06
C ASP A 130 -4.52 -14.88 9.82
N ILE A 131 -3.64 -15.72 9.27
CA ILE A 131 -2.41 -16.20 9.93
C ILE A 131 -2.71 -17.00 11.21
N TYR A 132 -3.80 -17.77 11.20
CA TYR A 132 -4.19 -18.61 12.33
C TYR A 132 -3.02 -19.45 12.86
N TYR A 133 -2.85 -19.47 14.19
CA TYR A 133 -1.76 -20.20 14.82
C TYR A 133 -2.08 -21.68 14.97
N VAL A 134 -1.53 -22.52 14.07
CA VAL A 134 -1.85 -23.95 14.00
C VAL A 134 -1.04 -24.83 14.95
N ASP A 135 0.11 -24.36 15.43
CA ASP A 135 1.02 -25.17 16.29
C ASP A 135 0.50 -25.34 17.73
N GLY A 136 -0.51 -24.57 18.13
CA GLY A 136 -1.09 -24.60 19.47
C GLY A 136 -2.33 -25.48 19.60
N GLY A 137 -2.85 -26.04 18.52
CA GLY A 137 -4.12 -26.77 18.49
C GLY A 137 -4.00 -28.15 17.84
N ASN A 138 -5.13 -28.87 17.82
CA ASN A 138 -5.23 -30.19 17.18
C ASN A 138 -5.72 -30.09 15.72
N ALA A 139 -6.27 -28.95 15.32
CA ALA A 139 -6.78 -28.74 13.98
C ALA A 139 -5.63 -28.47 12.99
N THR A 140 -5.71 -29.12 11.84
CA THR A 140 -4.82 -28.89 10.71
C THR A 140 -5.18 -27.58 10.01
N LEU A 141 -4.21 -27.02 9.26
CA LEU A 141 -4.46 -25.81 8.47
C LEU A 141 -5.59 -26.00 7.44
N GLN A 142 -5.75 -27.21 6.91
CA GLN A 142 -6.81 -27.53 5.96
C GLN A 142 -8.20 -27.45 6.61
N GLU A 143 -8.38 -28.03 7.80
CA GLU A 143 -9.65 -27.99 8.52
C GLU A 143 -10.04 -26.54 8.87
N ILE A 144 -9.07 -25.74 9.32
CA ILE A 144 -9.29 -24.31 9.62
C ILE A 144 -9.66 -23.54 8.34
N PHE A 145 -9.04 -23.86 7.22
CA PHE A 145 -9.34 -23.23 5.93
C PHE A 145 -10.77 -23.52 5.47
N GLU A 146 -11.21 -24.76 5.58
CA GLU A 146 -12.58 -25.18 5.24
C GLU A 146 -13.62 -24.52 6.18
N GLU A 147 -13.33 -24.46 7.47
CA GLU A 147 -14.16 -23.75 8.45
C GLU A 147 -14.28 -22.26 8.09
N ARG A 148 -13.16 -21.60 7.76
CA ARG A 148 -13.14 -20.17 7.39
C ARG A 148 -13.86 -19.89 6.07
N LEU A 149 -13.84 -20.82 5.13
CA LEU A 149 -14.65 -20.74 3.90
C LEU A 149 -16.13 -20.78 4.23
N GLN A 150 -16.56 -21.73 5.06
CA GLN A 150 -17.95 -21.89 5.47
C GLN A 150 -18.45 -20.67 6.28
N GLU A 151 -17.64 -20.18 7.22
CA GLU A 151 -17.97 -18.98 8.03
C GLU A 151 -18.18 -17.74 7.16
N GLU A 152 -17.40 -17.57 6.09
CA GLU A 152 -17.57 -16.47 5.12
C GLU A 152 -18.79 -16.66 4.23
N GLU A 153 -19.04 -17.87 3.74
CA GLU A 153 -20.25 -18.15 2.95
C GLU A 153 -21.54 -17.87 3.75
N LEU A 154 -21.55 -18.27 5.01
CA LEU A 154 -22.67 -18.07 5.93
C LEU A 154 -22.72 -16.66 6.55
N GLN A 155 -21.71 -15.82 6.30
CA GLN A 155 -21.58 -14.47 6.91
C GLN A 155 -21.80 -14.49 8.42
N THR A 156 -21.15 -15.44 9.10
CA THR A 156 -21.29 -15.61 10.56
C THR A 156 -20.85 -14.36 11.32
N SER A 157 -21.36 -14.16 12.54
CA SER A 157 -20.95 -13.06 13.42
C SER A 157 -19.45 -13.04 13.67
N ALA A 158 -18.81 -14.21 13.77
CA ALA A 158 -17.37 -14.33 13.94
C ALA A 158 -16.59 -13.80 12.72
N GLU A 159 -17.03 -14.15 11.50
CA GLU A 159 -16.39 -13.63 10.29
C GLU A 159 -16.61 -12.13 10.11
N GLN A 160 -17.82 -11.64 10.38
CA GLN A 160 -18.11 -10.19 10.35
C GLN A 160 -17.22 -9.43 11.33
N ALA A 161 -17.05 -9.95 12.56
CA ALA A 161 -16.16 -9.36 13.56
C ALA A 161 -14.69 -9.36 13.10
N ARG A 162 -14.20 -10.47 12.52
CA ARG A 162 -12.83 -10.53 11.98
C ARG A 162 -12.63 -9.54 10.84
N GLU A 163 -13.61 -9.42 9.94
CA GLU A 163 -13.55 -8.47 8.82
C GLU A 163 -13.44 -7.01 9.28
N LEU A 164 -14.09 -6.64 10.39
CA LEU A 164 -13.98 -5.29 10.96
C LEU A 164 -12.57 -4.97 11.47
N VAL A 165 -11.84 -5.96 12.00
CA VAL A 165 -10.53 -5.74 12.65
C VAL A 165 -9.32 -6.03 11.76
N ARG A 166 -9.52 -6.66 10.59
CA ARG A 166 -8.45 -6.87 9.60
C ARG A 166 -7.91 -5.54 9.09
N TYR A 167 -6.59 -5.40 9.06
CA TYR A 167 -5.93 -4.25 8.44
C TYR A 167 -5.91 -4.40 6.90
N ASN A 168 -5.79 -3.28 6.18
CA ASN A 168 -5.94 -3.23 4.72
C ASN A 168 -5.05 -4.22 3.94
N ALA A 169 -3.79 -4.40 4.35
CA ALA A 169 -2.90 -5.35 3.67
C ALA A 169 -3.34 -6.80 3.90
N LEU A 170 -3.82 -7.18 5.09
CA LEU A 170 -4.40 -8.51 5.33
C LEU A 170 -5.68 -8.74 4.51
N LYS A 171 -6.59 -7.75 4.45
CA LYS A 171 -7.79 -7.84 3.60
C LYS A 171 -7.43 -8.09 2.14
N ARG A 172 -6.46 -7.33 1.61
CA ARG A 172 -5.96 -7.51 0.23
C ARG A 172 -5.32 -8.88 0.03
N ALA A 173 -4.46 -9.32 0.95
CA ALA A 173 -3.78 -10.59 0.85
C ALA A 173 -4.77 -11.77 0.88
N ARG A 174 -5.75 -11.73 1.79
CA ARG A 174 -6.84 -12.72 1.88
C ARG A 174 -7.65 -12.80 0.58
N ARG A 175 -8.05 -11.65 0.03
CA ARG A 175 -8.74 -11.58 -1.26
C ARG A 175 -7.90 -12.18 -2.39
N ASN A 176 -6.63 -11.82 -2.48
CA ASN A 176 -5.74 -12.34 -3.52
C ASN A 176 -5.54 -13.86 -3.36
N ALA A 177 -5.37 -14.35 -2.13
CA ALA A 177 -5.30 -15.78 -1.82
C ALA A 177 -6.58 -16.52 -2.23
N LYS A 178 -7.76 -15.94 -1.97
CA LYS A 178 -9.06 -16.49 -2.37
C LYS A 178 -9.15 -16.74 -3.88
N TRP A 179 -8.61 -15.85 -4.70
CA TRP A 179 -8.57 -16.04 -6.15
C TRP A 179 -7.57 -17.11 -6.59
N MET A 180 -6.41 -17.18 -5.95
CA MET A 180 -5.32 -18.08 -6.35
C MET A 180 -5.51 -19.52 -5.91
N ILE A 181 -6.02 -19.76 -4.69
CA ILE A 181 -6.13 -21.09 -4.08
C ILE A 181 -6.83 -22.10 -5.01
N PRO A 182 -8.03 -21.84 -5.56
CA PRO A 182 -8.73 -22.82 -6.38
C PRO A 182 -8.00 -23.17 -7.69
N ALA A 183 -7.21 -22.25 -8.23
CA ALA A 183 -6.43 -22.50 -9.44
C ALA A 183 -5.15 -23.28 -9.15
N ILE A 184 -4.51 -23.03 -8.00
CA ILE A 184 -3.33 -23.78 -7.56
C ILE A 184 -3.71 -25.21 -7.19
N GLU A 185 -4.87 -25.43 -6.58
CA GLU A 185 -5.38 -26.77 -6.26
C GLU A 185 -5.63 -27.65 -7.50
N ARG A 186 -5.78 -27.04 -8.68
CA ARG A 186 -5.95 -27.74 -9.96
C ARG A 186 -4.64 -28.06 -10.66
N LEU A 187 -3.51 -27.59 -10.15
CA LEU A 187 -2.19 -27.91 -10.71
C LEU A 187 -1.87 -29.38 -10.53
N SER A 188 -1.23 -29.98 -11.52
CA SER A 188 -0.74 -31.35 -11.42
C SER A 188 0.35 -31.49 -10.34
N GLU A 189 0.61 -32.71 -9.87
CA GLU A 189 1.71 -32.97 -8.94
C GLU A 189 3.07 -32.51 -9.52
N GLU A 190 3.25 -32.64 -10.84
CA GLU A 190 4.45 -32.19 -11.56
C GLU A 190 4.59 -30.66 -11.51
N GLU A 191 3.51 -29.91 -11.79
CA GLU A 191 3.50 -28.45 -11.70
C GLU A 191 3.74 -27.98 -10.25
N GLN A 192 3.21 -28.70 -9.27
CA GLN A 192 3.47 -28.41 -7.85
C GLN A 192 4.89 -28.78 -7.42
N ALA A 193 5.53 -29.76 -8.05
CA ALA A 193 6.91 -30.17 -7.76
C ALA A 193 7.97 -29.34 -8.50
N GLN A 194 7.57 -28.38 -9.34
CA GLN A 194 8.49 -27.54 -10.12
C GLN A 194 9.54 -26.83 -9.23
N PRO A 195 10.77 -26.65 -9.75
CA PRO A 195 11.75 -25.75 -9.18
C PRO A 195 11.18 -24.34 -8.96
N THR A 196 11.75 -23.64 -7.98
CA THR A 196 11.28 -22.32 -7.54
C THR A 196 11.06 -21.32 -8.69
N HIS A 197 11.94 -21.28 -9.69
CA HIS A 197 11.83 -20.33 -10.79
C HIS A 197 10.64 -20.61 -11.71
N GLU A 198 10.53 -21.86 -12.19
CA GLU A 198 9.41 -22.31 -13.03
C GLU A 198 8.06 -22.18 -12.31
N TYR A 199 8.04 -22.52 -11.01
CA TYR A 199 6.83 -22.36 -10.22
C TYR A 199 6.41 -20.89 -10.08
N MET A 200 7.35 -19.93 -10.00
CA MET A 200 6.99 -18.50 -10.01
C MET A 200 6.32 -18.08 -11.32
N GLU A 201 6.79 -18.58 -12.47
CA GLU A 201 6.16 -18.31 -13.77
C GLU A 201 4.74 -18.90 -13.83
N THR A 202 4.57 -20.12 -13.31
CA THR A 202 3.26 -20.76 -13.14
C THR A 202 2.33 -19.90 -12.28
N LEU A 203 2.81 -19.36 -11.16
CA LEU A 203 2.02 -18.47 -10.31
C LEU A 203 1.65 -17.15 -11.00
N GLN A 204 2.56 -16.55 -11.77
CA GLN A 204 2.27 -15.35 -12.56
C GLN A 204 1.21 -15.61 -13.62
N ARG A 205 1.26 -16.76 -14.29
CA ARG A 205 0.24 -17.20 -15.25
C ARG A 205 -1.11 -17.38 -14.57
N ILE A 206 -1.15 -18.06 -13.42
CA ILE A 206 -2.38 -18.24 -12.65
C ILE A 206 -2.96 -16.89 -12.26
N TRP A 207 -2.14 -15.98 -11.72
CA TRP A 207 -2.59 -14.65 -11.32
C TRP A 207 -3.27 -13.91 -12.47
N LYS A 208 -2.68 -13.91 -13.68
CA LYS A 208 -3.30 -13.32 -14.88
C LYS A 208 -4.66 -13.94 -15.24
N GLN A 209 -4.88 -15.20 -14.91
CA GLN A 209 -6.13 -15.91 -15.21
C GLN A 209 -7.22 -15.68 -14.16
N VAL A 210 -6.86 -15.60 -12.88
CA VAL A 210 -7.83 -15.56 -11.77
C VAL A 210 -8.07 -14.19 -11.18
N SER A 211 -7.12 -13.26 -11.33
CA SER A 211 -7.32 -11.89 -10.86
C SER A 211 -8.29 -11.14 -11.79
N PRO A 212 -9.04 -10.16 -11.26
CA PRO A 212 -9.94 -9.34 -12.07
C PRO A 212 -9.23 -8.69 -13.26
N ALA A 213 -9.98 -8.27 -14.27
CA ALA A 213 -9.42 -7.38 -15.28
C ALA A 213 -8.94 -6.08 -14.61
N PRO A 214 -7.84 -5.49 -15.07
CA PRO A 214 -7.41 -4.18 -14.59
C PRO A 214 -8.45 -3.11 -14.99
N PRO A 215 -8.43 -1.92 -14.37
CA PRO A 215 -9.30 -0.82 -14.74
C PRO A 215 -9.23 -0.52 -16.26
N PRO A 216 -10.33 -0.10 -16.92
CA PRO A 216 -10.37 0.07 -18.37
C PRO A 216 -9.25 0.95 -18.94
N TRP A 217 -8.86 2.00 -18.22
CA TRP A 217 -7.78 2.89 -18.63
C TRP A 217 -6.41 2.21 -18.60
N ILE A 218 -6.15 1.36 -17.59
CA ILE A 218 -4.94 0.52 -17.52
C ILE A 218 -4.98 -0.50 -18.65
N GLN A 219 -6.10 -1.19 -18.84
CA GLN A 219 -6.25 -2.18 -19.91
C GLN A 219 -5.95 -1.56 -21.27
N LYS A 220 -6.48 -0.37 -21.54
CA LYS A 220 -6.19 0.39 -22.77
C LYS A 220 -4.69 0.63 -22.95
N ILE A 221 -3.96 1.04 -21.90
CA ILE A 221 -2.50 1.24 -21.98
C ILE A 221 -1.78 -0.10 -22.24
N LEU A 222 -2.19 -1.17 -21.58
CA LEU A 222 -1.59 -2.51 -21.76
C LEU A 222 -1.79 -3.04 -23.19
N ASP A 223 -2.95 -2.76 -23.79
CA ASP A 223 -3.31 -3.19 -25.14
C ASP A 223 -2.65 -2.34 -26.23
N THR A 224 -2.70 -1.00 -26.09
CA THR A 224 -2.20 -0.08 -27.12
C THR A 224 -0.71 0.20 -27.02
N ARG A 225 -0.10 -0.04 -25.85
CA ARG A 225 1.29 0.31 -25.55
C ARG A 225 1.60 1.79 -25.78
N GLN A 226 0.59 2.65 -25.61
CA GLN A 226 0.72 4.09 -25.75
C GLN A 226 1.30 4.72 -24.49
N GLN A 227 2.09 5.78 -24.68
CA GLN A 227 2.52 6.64 -23.59
C GLN A 227 1.31 7.27 -22.92
N TRP A 228 1.42 7.49 -21.61
CA TRP A 228 0.34 8.02 -20.80
C TRP A 228 0.90 8.96 -19.73
N GLY A 229 0.09 9.93 -19.31
CA GLY A 229 0.49 10.92 -18.31
C GLY A 229 -0.02 12.31 -18.66
N PHE A 230 0.78 13.34 -18.35
CA PHE A 230 0.39 14.74 -18.48
C PHE A 230 1.48 15.57 -19.13
N ILE A 231 1.07 16.74 -19.60
CA ILE A 231 1.97 17.83 -19.97
C ILE A 231 2.21 18.69 -18.71
N TYR A 232 3.46 19.06 -18.50
CA TYR A 232 3.91 19.78 -17.32
C TYR A 232 4.54 21.12 -17.67
N TYR A 233 4.36 22.08 -16.76
CA TYR A 233 4.99 23.40 -16.81
C TYR A 233 5.66 23.72 -15.49
N LEU A 234 6.74 24.50 -15.57
CA LEU A 234 7.31 25.20 -14.44
C LEU A 234 6.63 26.55 -14.28
N SER A 235 6.26 26.89 -13.04
CA SER A 235 5.96 28.28 -12.71
C SER A 235 7.15 29.20 -13.00
N ARG A 236 6.89 30.49 -13.22
CA ARG A 236 7.87 31.51 -13.61
C ARG A 236 8.93 31.63 -12.53
N GLU A 237 8.50 31.65 -11.28
CA GLU A 237 9.37 31.70 -10.11
C GLU A 237 10.24 30.43 -10.01
N ALA A 238 9.65 29.25 -10.22
CA ALA A 238 10.39 27.98 -10.26
C ALA A 238 11.42 27.95 -11.40
N ASN A 239 11.03 28.40 -12.60
CA ASN A 239 11.89 28.43 -13.77
C ASN A 239 13.04 29.45 -13.61
N GLN A 240 12.78 30.61 -13.00
CA GLN A 240 13.82 31.59 -12.69
C GLN A 240 14.84 31.07 -11.68
N LYS A 241 14.38 30.34 -10.66
CA LYS A 241 15.25 29.84 -9.58
C LYS A 241 15.99 28.55 -9.96
N TYR A 242 15.36 27.64 -10.70
CA TYR A 242 15.88 26.30 -10.94
C TYR A 242 15.88 25.86 -12.41
N GLY A 243 15.48 26.69 -13.37
CA GLY A 243 15.31 26.29 -14.77
C GLY A 243 16.57 25.72 -15.44
N SER A 244 17.76 26.19 -15.04
CA SER A 244 19.04 25.64 -15.52
C SER A 244 19.34 24.23 -15.01
N ASP A 245 18.87 23.92 -13.81
CA ASP A 245 19.19 22.68 -13.07
C ASP A 245 17.94 21.81 -12.86
N TRP A 246 16.87 22.08 -13.63
CA TRP A 246 15.55 21.51 -13.41
C TRP A 246 15.56 19.99 -13.43
N GLU A 247 16.29 19.38 -14.38
CA GLU A 247 16.38 17.91 -14.47
C GLU A 247 16.91 17.29 -13.18
N SER A 248 17.92 17.91 -12.56
CA SER A 248 18.52 17.45 -11.31
C SER A 248 17.57 17.64 -10.13
N VAL A 249 16.96 18.83 -10.00
CA VAL A 249 15.99 19.15 -8.94
C VAL A 249 14.78 18.23 -9.02
N TRP A 250 14.25 18.00 -10.22
CA TRP A 250 13.09 17.15 -10.44
C TRP A 250 13.37 15.68 -10.17
N ALA A 251 14.55 15.17 -10.53
CA ALA A 251 14.97 13.82 -10.17
C ALA A 251 14.98 13.62 -8.65
N HIS A 252 15.52 14.58 -7.91
CA HIS A 252 15.54 14.52 -6.44
C HIS A 252 14.14 14.60 -5.80
N ILE A 253 13.26 15.45 -6.35
CA ILE A 253 11.85 15.51 -5.93
C ILE A 253 11.20 14.14 -6.13
N LYS A 254 11.41 13.49 -7.28
CA LYS A 254 10.85 12.16 -7.55
C LYS A 254 11.38 11.08 -6.60
N ASP A 255 12.65 11.14 -6.22
CA ASP A 255 13.23 10.22 -5.23
C ASP A 255 12.65 10.42 -3.82
N SER A 256 12.23 11.64 -3.49
CA SER A 256 11.61 11.99 -2.20
C SER A 256 10.07 11.88 -2.19
N MET A 257 9.43 11.60 -3.33
CA MET A 257 7.96 11.49 -3.49
C MET A 257 7.31 10.23 -2.87
N ALA A 258 7.98 9.55 -1.95
CA ALA A 258 7.37 8.43 -1.24
C ALA A 258 6.21 8.94 -0.35
N PRO A 259 5.00 8.34 -0.44
CA PRO A 259 3.91 8.74 0.43
C PRO A 259 4.31 8.57 1.90
N PRO A 260 3.94 9.50 2.80
CA PRO A 260 4.31 9.39 4.21
C PRO A 260 3.80 8.07 4.80
N ALA A 261 4.67 7.30 5.46
CA ALA A 261 4.31 5.99 6.04
C ALA A 261 3.15 6.05 7.05
N LYS A 262 2.84 7.24 7.60
CA LYS A 262 1.80 7.48 8.61
C LYS A 262 0.38 7.43 8.07
N ARG A 263 0.16 7.77 6.79
CA ARG A 263 -1.14 7.60 6.13
C ARG A 263 -0.98 6.44 5.15
N ASN A 264 -1.96 5.55 5.06
CA ASN A 264 -1.95 4.38 4.16
C ASN A 264 -2.08 4.79 2.67
N MET A 265 -1.43 5.89 2.27
CA MET A 265 -1.52 6.59 0.99
C MET A 265 -0.67 5.94 -0.10
N GLY A 266 0.04 4.86 0.20
CA GLY A 266 0.60 3.97 -0.84
C GLY A 266 -0.47 3.54 -1.84
N ASP A 267 -1.72 3.41 -1.37
CA ASP A 267 -2.91 3.08 -2.16
C ASP A 267 -3.40 4.22 -3.07
N ALA A 268 -2.89 5.44 -2.88
CA ALA A 268 -3.17 6.59 -3.74
C ALA A 268 -2.20 6.70 -4.93
N THR A 269 -1.19 5.82 -5.00
CA THR A 269 -0.17 5.83 -6.05
C THR A 269 -0.43 4.75 -7.09
N TRP A 270 0.11 4.96 -8.30
CA TRP A 270 -0.08 4.02 -9.42
C TRP A 270 0.54 2.65 -9.15
N TRP A 271 1.52 2.57 -8.23
CA TRP A 271 2.10 1.34 -7.72
C TRP A 271 1.07 0.37 -7.14
N SER A 272 0.02 0.90 -6.52
CA SER A 272 -1.03 0.11 -5.88
C SER A 272 -2.10 -0.39 -6.85
N ILE A 273 -2.09 0.10 -8.09
CA ILE A 273 -3.13 -0.22 -9.08
C ILE A 273 -2.94 -1.63 -9.59
N HIS A 274 -4.05 -2.37 -9.63
CA HIS A 274 -4.10 -3.72 -10.16
C HIS A 274 -3.83 -3.71 -11.67
N CYS A 275 -2.84 -4.50 -12.10
CA CYS A 275 -2.40 -4.57 -13.49
C CYS A 275 -2.14 -6.01 -13.96
N GLN A 276 -2.60 -7.02 -13.20
CA GLN A 276 -2.40 -8.44 -13.50
C GLN A 276 -0.91 -8.87 -13.58
N GLY A 277 -0.09 -8.39 -12.66
CA GLY A 277 1.26 -8.90 -12.44
C GLY A 277 2.40 -7.90 -12.68
N GLU A 278 3.57 -8.31 -12.20
CA GLU A 278 4.78 -7.47 -12.15
C GLU A 278 5.25 -7.07 -13.55
N ASP A 279 5.13 -7.99 -14.50
CA ASP A 279 5.49 -7.76 -15.90
C ASP A 279 4.66 -6.63 -16.54
N ASN A 280 3.34 -6.63 -16.33
CA ASN A 280 2.49 -5.56 -16.85
C ASN A 280 2.84 -4.22 -16.21
N ARG A 281 3.21 -4.21 -14.92
CA ARG A 281 3.68 -2.99 -14.27
C ARG A 281 5.02 -2.52 -14.82
N ARG A 282 6.08 -3.30 -14.63
CA ARG A 282 7.48 -2.89 -14.88
C ARG A 282 7.85 -2.83 -16.34
N LYS A 283 7.26 -3.67 -17.19
CA LYS A 283 7.60 -3.73 -18.62
C LYS A 283 6.67 -2.90 -19.49
N VAL A 284 5.56 -2.39 -18.94
CA VAL A 284 4.52 -1.69 -19.73
C VAL A 284 4.09 -0.39 -19.10
N LEU A 285 3.45 -0.41 -17.93
CA LEU A 285 2.90 0.80 -17.33
C LEU A 285 3.99 1.80 -16.94
N GLU A 286 5.01 1.34 -16.22
CA GLU A 286 6.10 2.18 -15.72
C GLU A 286 6.91 2.81 -16.87
N PRO A 287 7.36 2.06 -17.90
CA PRO A 287 8.16 2.66 -18.98
C PRO A 287 7.36 3.58 -19.91
N LEU A 288 6.02 3.46 -19.93
CA LEU A 288 5.14 4.30 -20.75
C LEU A 288 4.62 5.54 -20.00
N LEU A 289 4.81 5.62 -18.68
CA LEU A 289 4.47 6.82 -17.92
C LEU A 289 5.36 7.98 -18.39
N THR A 290 4.74 9.05 -18.85
CA THR A 290 5.38 10.15 -19.56
C THR A 290 5.01 11.48 -18.92
N GLU A 291 6.04 12.27 -18.64
CA GLU A 291 5.96 13.66 -18.26
C GLU A 291 6.42 14.48 -19.48
N ASP A 292 5.50 15.11 -20.19
CA ASP A 292 5.82 15.93 -21.37
C ASP A 292 6.10 17.38 -20.95
N TRP A 293 7.31 17.86 -21.21
CA TRP A 293 7.80 19.19 -20.80
C TRP A 293 8.03 20.08 -22.03
N PRO A 294 7.02 20.83 -22.49
CA PRO A 294 7.17 21.73 -23.62
C PRO A 294 8.05 22.93 -23.25
N LYS A 295 8.84 23.40 -24.22
CA LYS A 295 9.61 24.64 -24.06
C LYS A 295 8.66 25.83 -23.98
N PHE A 296 8.61 26.46 -22.82
CA PHE A 296 7.75 27.62 -22.56
C PHE A 296 8.56 28.74 -21.93
N TYR A 297 8.35 29.96 -22.41
CA TYR A 297 8.94 31.17 -21.87
C TYR A 297 7.80 32.09 -21.42
N PRO A 298 7.56 32.24 -20.11
CA PRO A 298 6.46 33.03 -19.60
C PRO A 298 6.57 34.48 -20.06
N ASN A 299 5.47 35.08 -20.49
CA ASN A 299 5.41 36.51 -20.75
C ASN A 299 5.18 37.27 -19.44
N ASP A 300 6.14 38.10 -19.04
CA ASP A 300 6.09 38.90 -17.81
C ASP A 300 4.90 39.87 -17.74
N SER A 301 4.28 40.20 -18.89
CA SER A 301 3.18 41.17 -18.98
C SER A 301 1.77 40.59 -18.77
N SER A 302 1.62 39.27 -18.61
CA SER A 302 0.32 38.62 -18.46
C SER A 302 0.21 37.73 -17.23
N ALA A 303 -1.04 37.46 -16.82
CA ALA A 303 -1.34 36.48 -15.78
C ALA A 303 -0.84 35.10 -16.23
N GLU A 304 -0.01 34.49 -15.40
CA GLU A 304 0.75 33.30 -15.77
C GLU A 304 -0.14 32.11 -16.17
N ASP A 305 -1.23 31.90 -15.44
CA ASP A 305 -2.22 30.86 -15.72
C ASP A 305 -2.86 30.99 -17.11
N GLU A 306 -3.11 32.22 -17.57
CA GLU A 306 -3.68 32.47 -18.90
C GLU A 306 -2.65 32.18 -20.00
N ASP A 307 -1.39 32.52 -19.74
CA ASP A 307 -0.29 32.31 -20.67
C ASP A 307 0.00 30.80 -20.81
N PHE A 308 -0.02 30.04 -19.72
CA PHE A 308 0.03 28.57 -19.77
C PHE A 308 -1.10 27.97 -20.58
N ARG A 309 -2.36 28.38 -20.34
CA ARG A 309 -3.52 27.85 -21.07
C ARG A 309 -3.41 28.15 -22.57
N ARG A 310 -2.99 29.36 -22.92
CA ARG A 310 -2.80 29.77 -24.32
C ARG A 310 -1.73 28.92 -25.01
N HIS A 311 -0.57 28.80 -24.37
CA HIS A 311 0.52 28.01 -24.90
C HIS A 311 0.19 26.53 -24.97
N PHE A 312 -0.49 25.97 -23.96
CA PHE A 312 -0.96 24.58 -23.97
C PHE A 312 -1.90 24.30 -25.15
N LYS A 313 -2.86 25.18 -25.43
CA LYS A 313 -3.76 25.05 -26.58
C LYS A 313 -2.98 25.02 -27.89
N GLN A 314 -2.04 25.95 -28.07
CA GLN A 314 -1.17 25.98 -29.24
C GLN A 314 -0.31 24.70 -29.35
N TYR A 315 0.34 24.29 -28.27
CA TYR A 315 1.19 23.11 -28.22
C TYR A 315 0.42 21.83 -28.58
N ARG A 316 -0.79 21.67 -28.05
CA ARG A 316 -1.70 20.56 -28.35
C ARG A 316 -2.06 20.51 -29.84
N GLU A 317 -2.33 21.65 -30.46
CA GLU A 317 -2.67 21.75 -31.88
C GLU A 317 -1.46 21.46 -32.77
N GLU A 318 -0.32 22.08 -32.50
CA GLU A 318 0.92 21.89 -33.27
C GLU A 318 1.47 20.46 -33.19
N ASN A 319 1.24 19.79 -32.05
CA ASN A 319 1.73 18.43 -31.80
C ASN A 319 0.63 17.38 -31.82
N ALA A 320 -0.56 17.68 -32.36
CA ALA A 320 -1.70 16.74 -32.39
C ALA A 320 -1.35 15.38 -33.04
N ASN A 321 -0.44 15.38 -34.03
CA ASN A 321 0.02 14.16 -34.71
C ASN A 321 1.23 13.47 -34.04
N ARG A 322 1.81 14.10 -33.01
CA ARG A 322 3.02 13.62 -32.30
C ARG A 322 2.73 13.18 -30.87
N LEU A 323 1.81 13.88 -30.20
CA LEU A 323 1.40 13.55 -28.84
C LEU A 323 0.74 12.18 -28.82
N SER A 324 1.15 11.35 -27.86
CA SER A 324 0.53 10.05 -27.69
C SER A 324 -0.93 10.22 -27.26
N PRO A 325 -1.89 9.45 -27.80
CA PRO A 325 -3.29 9.56 -27.41
C PRO A 325 -3.58 9.27 -25.92
N GLY A 326 -2.63 8.67 -25.20
CA GLY A 326 -2.71 8.45 -23.76
C GLY A 326 -2.23 9.65 -22.93
N ILE A 327 -1.62 10.68 -23.52
CA ILE A 327 -1.30 11.91 -22.79
C ILE A 327 -2.59 12.71 -22.63
N SER A 328 -2.93 13.04 -21.38
CA SER A 328 -4.16 13.77 -21.08
C SER A 328 -4.09 15.18 -21.66
N CYS A 329 -4.88 15.43 -22.70
CA CYS A 329 -4.92 16.71 -23.40
C CYS A 329 -6.02 17.67 -22.88
N ASN A 330 -6.72 17.28 -21.82
CA ASN A 330 -7.75 18.08 -21.15
C ASN A 330 -7.25 18.72 -19.84
N THR A 331 -6.00 18.44 -19.45
CA THR A 331 -5.39 18.91 -18.20
C THR A 331 -3.89 19.01 -18.36
N PHE A 332 -3.31 20.08 -17.84
CA PHE A 332 -1.87 20.22 -17.67
C PHE A 332 -1.53 20.48 -16.21
N ILE A 333 -0.29 20.15 -15.84
CA ILE A 333 0.21 20.26 -14.48
C ILE A 333 1.21 21.40 -14.40
N THR A 334 1.10 22.25 -13.39
CA THR A 334 2.09 23.29 -13.10
C THR A 334 2.78 22.96 -11.79
N ILE A 335 4.11 22.99 -11.79
CA ILE A 335 4.92 22.83 -10.58
C ILE A 335 5.11 24.21 -9.93
N PRO A 336 4.54 24.41 -8.73
CA PRO A 336 4.65 25.67 -8.01
C PRO A 336 6.00 25.75 -7.27
N ILE A 337 6.52 26.95 -7.02
CA ILE A 337 7.81 27.12 -6.32
C ILE A 337 7.77 26.57 -4.89
N GLU A 338 6.60 26.57 -4.25
CA GLU A 338 6.39 26.06 -2.89
C GLU A 338 6.60 24.54 -2.78
N LEU A 339 6.57 23.82 -3.91
CA LEU A 339 6.93 22.41 -3.96
C LEU A 339 8.45 22.21 -3.92
N LEU A 340 9.22 23.25 -4.27
CA LEU A 340 10.66 23.15 -4.48
C LEU A 340 11.43 23.39 -3.17
N PRO A 341 12.15 22.39 -2.66
CA PRO A 341 12.98 22.57 -1.47
C PRO A 341 14.06 23.64 -1.68
N ASP A 342 14.37 24.39 -0.61
CA ASP A 342 15.53 25.28 -0.59
C ASP A 342 16.81 24.45 -0.64
N LEU A 343 17.58 24.60 -1.73
CA LEU A 343 18.91 24.00 -1.86
C LEU A 343 19.85 24.76 -0.92
N SER A 344 20.56 24.06 -0.02
CA SER A 344 21.65 24.68 0.74
C SER A 344 22.86 24.96 -0.17
N GLU A 345 23.81 25.78 0.31
CA GLU A 345 25.03 26.14 -0.42
C GLU A 345 25.89 24.93 -0.83
N ASP A 346 25.72 23.78 -0.17
CA ASP A 346 26.42 22.53 -0.47
C ASP A 346 25.66 21.61 -1.44
N ASN A 347 24.56 22.09 -2.06
CA ASN A 347 23.60 21.27 -2.81
C ASN A 347 22.98 20.12 -1.99
N GLU A 348 23.09 20.17 -0.68
CA GLU A 348 22.46 19.23 0.23
C GLU A 348 21.10 19.76 0.69
N PHE A 349 20.13 18.88 0.69
CA PHE A 349 18.81 19.15 1.24
C PHE A 349 18.87 19.11 2.76
N GLY A 350 18.39 20.16 3.44
CA GLY A 350 18.37 20.20 4.91
C GLY A 350 17.58 19.03 5.51
N GLU A 351 17.91 18.60 6.73
CA GLU A 351 17.40 17.36 7.37
C GLU A 351 15.86 17.28 7.61
N ASN A 352 15.05 18.19 7.06
CA ASN A 352 13.65 18.37 7.42
C ASN A 352 12.64 18.22 6.27
N HIS A 353 12.87 17.30 5.33
CA HIS A 353 11.95 17.04 4.20
C HIS A 353 10.88 15.98 4.49
N THR A 354 10.23 16.07 5.66
CA THR A 354 8.94 15.38 5.87
C THR A 354 7.81 16.27 5.34
N LEU A 355 7.81 16.57 4.04
CA LEU A 355 6.76 17.39 3.44
C LEU A 355 5.46 16.58 3.31
N ASP A 356 4.52 16.86 4.22
CA ASP A 356 3.07 16.64 4.07
C ASP A 356 2.60 17.33 2.77
N PRO A 357 1.71 16.72 1.97
CA PRO A 357 1.89 16.52 0.54
C PRO A 357 2.54 17.61 -0.28
N TYR A 358 3.45 17.21 -1.17
CA TYR A 358 3.82 18.02 -2.32
C TYR A 358 2.58 18.24 -3.21
N TRP A 359 2.03 19.45 -3.16
CA TRP A 359 0.86 19.86 -3.92
C TRP A 359 1.30 20.50 -5.25
N VAL A 360 0.71 20.04 -6.34
CA VAL A 360 0.80 20.67 -7.66
C VAL A 360 -0.52 21.32 -8.04
N TRP A 361 -0.49 22.19 -9.04
CA TRP A 361 -1.70 22.70 -9.67
C TRP A 361 -2.03 21.88 -10.91
N ALA A 362 -3.25 21.34 -10.96
CA ALA A 362 -3.80 20.78 -12.19
C ALA A 362 -4.77 21.79 -12.81
N HIS A 363 -4.52 22.19 -14.06
CA HIS A 363 -5.27 23.20 -14.76
C HIS A 363 -6.20 22.59 -15.81
N ASP A 364 -7.43 23.09 -15.86
CA ASP A 364 -8.41 22.69 -16.86
C ASP A 364 -8.12 23.36 -18.20
N ALA A 365 -7.61 22.61 -19.18
CA ALA A 365 -7.12 23.18 -20.43
C ALA A 365 -8.16 24.06 -21.16
N ASP A 366 -9.44 23.73 -21.02
CA ASP A 366 -10.53 24.34 -21.78
C ASP A 366 -11.38 25.29 -20.91
N TRP A 367 -10.95 25.61 -19.69
CA TRP A 367 -11.65 26.56 -18.82
C TRP A 367 -11.68 27.98 -19.39
N ASP A 368 -12.86 28.59 -19.31
CA ASP A 368 -13.14 29.97 -19.71
C ASP A 368 -13.65 30.78 -18.51
N PRO A 369 -12.91 31.82 -18.05
CA PRO A 369 -13.33 32.67 -16.95
C PRO A 369 -14.59 33.50 -17.24
N LEU A 370 -14.97 33.64 -18.52
CA LEU A 370 -16.16 34.38 -18.95
C LEU A 370 -17.45 33.55 -18.91
N GLY A 371 -17.34 32.23 -18.68
CA GLY A 371 -18.46 31.31 -18.55
C GLY A 371 -19.16 31.37 -17.18
N GLU A 372 -20.12 30.47 -16.97
CA GLU A 372 -20.82 30.35 -15.68
C GLU A 372 -19.85 29.82 -14.59
N VAL A 373 -19.40 30.70 -13.70
CA VAL A 373 -18.44 30.35 -12.66
C VAL A 373 -19.16 29.77 -11.45
N SER A 374 -18.82 28.53 -11.12
CA SER A 374 -19.39 27.86 -9.96
C SER A 374 -18.83 28.39 -8.67
N THR A 375 -19.72 28.57 -7.70
CA THR A 375 -19.41 29.04 -6.37
C THR A 375 -19.73 27.98 -5.33
N SER A 376 -18.84 27.81 -4.36
CA SER A 376 -19.07 26.98 -3.18
C SER A 376 -18.41 27.68 -2.00
N GLY A 377 -19.12 27.82 -0.87
CA GLY A 377 -18.60 28.52 0.31
C GLY A 377 -18.19 29.99 0.11
N GLY A 378 -18.61 30.63 -0.99
CA GLY A 378 -18.20 31.99 -1.36
C GLY A 378 -16.94 32.06 -2.23
N GLU A 379 -16.24 30.94 -2.44
CA GLU A 379 -15.12 30.84 -3.38
C GLU A 379 -15.61 30.48 -4.79
N LYS A 380 -14.89 30.97 -5.80
CA LYS A 380 -15.16 30.73 -7.21
C LYS A 380 -14.15 29.74 -7.79
N TYR A 381 -14.63 28.79 -8.58
CA TYR A 381 -13.74 27.90 -9.32
C TYR A 381 -12.86 28.68 -10.32
N GLN A 382 -11.53 28.52 -10.22
CA GLN A 382 -10.54 29.26 -11.01
C GLN A 382 -9.94 28.44 -12.17
N GLY A 383 -10.62 27.36 -12.60
CA GLY A 383 -10.11 26.51 -13.67
C GLY A 383 -8.91 25.65 -13.27
N ARG A 384 -8.67 25.46 -11.97
CA ARG A 384 -7.57 24.64 -11.44
C ARG A 384 -7.91 24.03 -10.08
N VAL A 385 -7.24 22.95 -9.73
CA VAL A 385 -7.33 22.29 -8.41
C VAL A 385 -5.95 21.92 -7.91
N ARG A 386 -5.78 21.88 -6.58
CA ARG A 386 -4.56 21.32 -5.98
C ARG A 386 -4.66 19.79 -5.97
N VAL A 387 -3.60 19.13 -6.39
CA VAL A 387 -3.52 17.67 -6.40
C VAL A 387 -2.21 17.24 -5.75
N ALA A 388 -2.27 16.22 -4.88
CA ALA A 388 -1.06 15.63 -4.34
C ALA A 388 -0.29 14.93 -5.46
N ILE A 389 0.98 15.25 -5.61
CA ILE A 389 1.81 14.84 -6.77
C ILE A 389 1.81 13.33 -7.00
N TRP A 390 1.85 12.52 -5.94
CA TRP A 390 1.85 11.07 -6.02
C TRP A 390 0.53 10.45 -6.48
N SER A 391 -0.56 11.23 -6.48
CA SER A 391 -1.88 10.80 -6.94
C SER A 391 -2.11 11.09 -8.42
N LEU A 392 -1.25 11.91 -9.04
CA LEU A 392 -1.37 12.33 -10.45
C LEU A 392 -1.46 11.11 -11.37
N SER A 393 -0.45 10.25 -11.35
CA SER A 393 -0.36 9.08 -12.23
C SER A 393 -1.27 7.92 -11.79
N ALA A 394 -2.19 8.15 -10.85
CA ALA A 394 -3.04 7.14 -10.26
C ALA A 394 -4.53 7.50 -10.42
N TRP A 395 -5.23 7.74 -9.31
CA TRP A 395 -6.65 8.09 -9.28
C TRP A 395 -6.96 9.37 -10.05
N PHE A 396 -6.05 10.35 -10.05
CA PHE A 396 -6.30 11.60 -10.76
C PHE A 396 -6.29 11.38 -12.29
N TYR A 397 -5.27 10.70 -12.83
CA TYR A 397 -5.25 10.31 -14.25
C TYR A 397 -6.46 9.46 -14.61
N ALA A 398 -6.82 8.47 -13.78
CA ALA A 398 -8.00 7.64 -14.00
C ALA A 398 -9.27 8.49 -14.13
N ALA A 399 -9.50 9.41 -13.20
CA ALA A 399 -10.67 10.27 -13.20
C ALA A 399 -10.72 11.21 -14.43
N ARG A 400 -9.56 11.74 -14.86
CA ARG A 400 -9.47 12.55 -16.08
C ARG A 400 -9.69 11.73 -17.35
N TRP A 401 -9.23 10.48 -17.37
CA TRP A 401 -9.49 9.54 -18.46
C TRP A 401 -10.97 9.17 -18.56
N GLU A 402 -11.65 9.02 -17.42
CA GLU A 402 -13.10 8.76 -17.33
C GLU A 402 -13.97 10.00 -17.64
N GLY A 403 -13.35 11.16 -17.87
CA GLY A 403 -14.05 12.40 -18.22
C GLY A 403 -14.61 13.19 -17.03
N ILE A 404 -14.23 12.86 -15.80
CA ILE A 404 -14.62 13.62 -14.60
C ILE A 404 -13.99 15.01 -14.67
N SER A 405 -14.79 16.08 -14.65
CA SER A 405 -14.29 17.46 -14.77
C SER A 405 -13.49 17.92 -13.54
N LEU A 406 -12.51 18.82 -13.72
CA LEU A 406 -11.78 19.41 -12.58
C LEU A 406 -12.70 20.26 -11.71
N ARG A 407 -13.77 20.82 -12.29
CA ARG A 407 -14.83 21.52 -11.57
C ARG A 407 -15.56 20.59 -10.60
N ASP A 408 -15.92 19.38 -11.03
CA ASP A 408 -16.62 18.42 -10.16
C ASP A 408 -15.71 17.93 -9.04
N MET A 409 -14.42 17.71 -9.34
CA MET A 409 -13.41 17.40 -8.32
C MET A 409 -13.28 18.55 -7.30
N TRP A 410 -13.24 19.79 -7.78
CA TRP A 410 -13.18 20.98 -6.91
C TRP A 410 -14.40 21.05 -6.00
N LEU A 411 -15.62 20.91 -6.54
CA LEU A 411 -16.86 20.93 -5.75
C LEU A 411 -16.85 19.86 -4.66
N LYS A 412 -16.46 18.64 -5.01
CA LYS A 412 -16.36 17.53 -4.05
C LYS A 412 -15.34 17.79 -2.95
N ALA A 413 -14.20 18.39 -3.28
CA ALA A 413 -13.19 18.75 -2.29
C ALA A 413 -13.69 19.81 -1.29
N GLN A 414 -14.59 20.71 -1.71
CA GLN A 414 -15.21 21.69 -0.80
C GLN A 414 -16.19 21.03 0.18
N GLU A 415 -16.91 19.99 -0.24
CA GLU A 415 -17.86 19.26 0.60
C GLU A 415 -17.17 18.32 1.61
N HIS A 416 -15.93 17.90 1.29
CA HIS A 416 -15.17 16.95 2.08
C HIS A 416 -13.69 17.37 2.20
N PRO A 417 -13.38 18.46 2.91
CA PRO A 417 -12.00 18.99 2.98
C PRO A 417 -10.98 18.01 3.60
N ASP A 418 -11.46 17.04 4.39
CA ASP A 418 -10.64 16.03 5.06
C ASP A 418 -10.50 14.70 4.29
N LYS A 419 -11.15 14.56 3.13
CA LYS A 419 -11.14 13.33 2.30
C LYS A 419 -10.64 13.60 0.89
#